data_AF-A0A6C0C4L4-F1
#
_entry.id   AF-A0A6C0C4L4-F1
#
_cell.length_a   1.000
_cell.length_b   1.000
_cell.length_c   1.000
_cell.angle_alpha   90.00
_cell.angle_beta   90.00
_cell.angle_gamma   90.00
#
_symmetry.space_group_name_H-M   'P 1'
#
loop_
_entity.id
_entity.type
_entity.pdbx_description
1 polymer ?
#
loop_
_entity_poly.entity_id
_entity_poly.type
_entity_poly.pdbx_seq_one_letter_code
_entity_poly.pdbx_strand_id
1 'polypeptide(L)'
;MEELNTGNIFRYKFDSSIVSLIDSFSTTHKYDDTCQFRDEWDEFIKENKSEIEREKHRLIVLGYTGNIHSKMYKSARYYYKNKSTEKKKTKPRRKYVTLNKGFLIDMDRHIINVAFNQDLKPAHAYNNFVSDPSYSGKYDDAIQKLLEESRDEHAAETKLKKTYKNRYFIKQKSSIAN
;
A
#
# COMPACT_ATOMS: atom_id res chain seq x y z
N MET A 1 7.92 -33.99 -15.90
CA MET A 1 8.35 -32.77 -15.18
C MET A 1 7.31 -31.72 -15.50
N GLU A 2 6.48 -31.36 -14.53
CA GLU A 2 5.39 -30.39 -14.71
C GLU A 2 5.95 -28.97 -14.57
N GLU A 3 5.86 -28.19 -15.65
CA GLU A 3 6.21 -26.77 -15.63
C GLU A 3 5.15 -26.00 -14.82
N LEU A 4 5.54 -25.51 -13.65
CA LEU A 4 4.69 -24.63 -12.86
C LEU A 4 4.58 -23.27 -13.58
N ASN A 5 3.39 -22.98 -14.09
CA ASN A 5 3.02 -21.70 -14.69
C ASN A 5 3.24 -20.54 -13.68
N THR A 6 4.40 -19.90 -13.74
CA THR A 6 4.74 -18.75 -12.92
C THR A 6 4.22 -17.48 -13.58
N GLY A 7 2.93 -17.19 -13.41
CA GLY A 7 2.47 -15.81 -13.55
C GLY A 7 3.32 -14.89 -12.66
N ASN A 8 3.66 -13.69 -13.10
CA ASN A 8 4.57 -12.78 -12.38
C ASN A 8 4.18 -12.63 -10.89
N ILE A 9 4.95 -13.27 -10.00
CA ILE A 9 4.72 -13.21 -8.56
C ILE A 9 5.32 -11.91 -8.03
N PHE A 10 4.48 -10.89 -7.85
CA PHE A 10 4.92 -9.63 -7.23
C PHE A 10 5.15 -9.74 -5.72
N ARG A 11 4.54 -10.74 -5.07
CA ARG A 11 4.66 -10.96 -3.61
C ARG A 11 4.79 -12.43 -3.25
N TYR A 12 6.01 -12.83 -2.96
CA TYR A 12 6.35 -14.13 -2.40
C TYR A 12 5.89 -14.25 -0.94
N LYS A 13 4.93 -15.14 -0.67
CA LYS A 13 4.45 -15.44 0.70
C LYS A 13 5.21 -16.63 1.27
N PHE A 14 5.39 -16.62 2.59
CA PHE A 14 5.92 -17.77 3.31
C PHE A 14 4.90 -18.90 3.37
N ASP A 15 5.38 -20.14 3.45
CA ASP A 15 4.53 -21.29 3.74
C ASP A 15 3.92 -21.20 5.15
N SER A 16 2.79 -21.88 5.36
CA SER A 16 2.09 -21.87 6.65
C SER A 16 2.96 -22.36 7.80
N SER A 17 3.85 -23.35 7.60
CA SER A 17 4.71 -23.85 8.68
C SER A 17 5.67 -22.76 9.17
N ILE A 18 6.28 -22.03 8.23
CA ILE A 18 7.21 -20.93 8.52
C ILE A 18 6.49 -19.74 9.14
N VAL A 19 5.27 -19.44 8.67
CA VAL A 19 4.44 -18.40 9.30
C VAL A 19 4.16 -18.73 10.76
N SER A 20 3.79 -19.97 11.07
CA SER A 20 3.54 -20.41 12.44
C SER A 20 4.80 -20.36 13.29
N LEU A 21 5.95 -20.81 12.79
CA LEU A 21 7.23 -20.73 13.50
C LEU A 21 7.60 -19.28 13.86
N ILE A 22 7.45 -18.35 12.90
CA ILE A 22 7.72 -16.92 13.13
C ILE A 22 6.74 -16.32 14.15
N ASP A 23 5.45 -16.66 14.06
CA ASP A 23 4.40 -16.16 14.98
C ASP A 23 4.64 -16.65 16.41
N SER A 24 4.99 -17.94 16.57
CA SER A 24 5.37 -18.54 17.86
C SER A 24 6.59 -17.85 18.47
N PHE A 25 7.70 -17.75 17.74
CA PHE A 25 8.91 -17.05 18.20
C PHE A 25 8.59 -15.60 18.62
N SER A 26 7.90 -14.85 17.74
CA SER A 26 7.63 -13.42 17.98
C SER A 26 6.69 -13.18 19.17
N THR A 27 5.84 -14.16 19.48
CA THR A 27 4.94 -14.11 20.63
C THR A 27 5.69 -14.40 21.93
N THR A 28 6.59 -15.39 21.94
CA THR A 28 7.45 -15.71 23.10
C THR A 28 8.35 -14.52 23.44
N HIS A 29 9.04 -13.96 22.45
CA HIS A 29 10.01 -12.88 22.62
C HIS A 29 9.39 -11.48 22.48
N LYS A 30 8.09 -11.35 22.80
CA LYS A 30 7.33 -10.11 22.56
C LYS A 30 7.83 -8.95 23.41
N TYR A 31 8.23 -9.24 24.64
CA TYR A 31 8.65 -8.24 25.63
C TYR A 31 10.16 -8.05 25.72
N ASP A 32 10.91 -8.86 24.99
CA ASP A 32 12.37 -8.79 24.91
C ASP A 32 12.83 -7.45 24.37
N ASP A 33 13.97 -6.97 24.87
CA ASP A 33 14.62 -5.81 24.29
C ASP A 33 15.20 -6.13 22.88
N THR A 34 15.79 -5.12 22.24
CA THR A 34 16.29 -5.29 20.87
C THR A 34 17.51 -6.20 20.79
N CYS A 35 18.35 -6.25 21.83
CA CYS A 35 19.54 -7.10 21.88
C CYS A 35 19.12 -8.55 22.09
N GLN A 36 18.35 -8.82 23.15
CA GLN A 36 17.83 -10.15 23.47
C GLN A 36 17.06 -10.75 22.29
N PHE A 37 16.16 -9.98 21.67
CA PHE A 37 15.40 -10.45 20.51
C PHE A 37 16.31 -10.82 19.32
N ARG A 38 17.46 -10.16 19.15
CA ARG A 38 18.42 -10.50 18.09
C ARG A 38 19.15 -11.79 18.43
N ASP A 39 19.63 -11.93 19.66
CA ASP A 39 20.41 -13.09 20.09
C ASP A 39 19.56 -14.37 20.04
N GLU A 40 18.33 -14.31 20.57
CA GLU A 40 17.36 -15.40 20.51
C GLU A 40 16.92 -15.72 19.08
N TRP A 41 16.84 -14.71 18.21
CA TRP A 41 16.53 -14.93 16.79
C TRP A 41 17.65 -15.72 16.10
N ASP A 42 18.91 -15.41 16.39
CA ASP A 42 20.03 -16.10 15.77
C ASP A 42 20.10 -17.56 16.22
N GLU A 43 19.69 -17.87 17.46
CA GLU A 43 19.54 -19.26 17.93
C GLU A 43 18.34 -19.95 17.29
N PHE A 44 17.19 -19.29 17.23
CA PHE A 44 15.99 -19.79 16.54
C PHE A 44 16.28 -20.19 15.08
N ILE A 45 17.09 -19.41 14.35
CA ILE A 45 17.49 -19.74 12.98
C ILE A 45 18.35 -21.01 12.92
N LYS A 46 19.22 -21.24 13.91
CA LYS A 46 20.05 -22.46 13.98
C LYS A 46 19.19 -23.68 14.26
N GLU A 47 18.29 -23.59 15.23
CA GLU A 47 17.39 -24.69 15.62
C GLU A 47 16.44 -25.10 14.48
N ASN A 48 15.94 -24.13 13.71
CA ASN A 48 14.95 -24.34 12.66
C ASN A 48 15.56 -24.38 11.25
N LYS A 49 16.87 -24.60 11.14
CA LYS A 49 17.62 -24.51 9.87
C LYS A 49 17.05 -25.38 8.76
N SER A 50 16.61 -26.61 9.07
CA SER A 50 16.05 -27.55 8.09
C SER A 50 14.77 -27.02 7.44
N GLU A 51 13.84 -26.54 8.25
CA GLU A 51 12.57 -25.95 7.83
C GLU A 51 12.81 -24.70 6.97
N ILE A 52 13.74 -23.85 7.40
CA ILE A 52 14.09 -22.59 6.72
C ILE A 52 14.76 -22.86 5.37
N GLU A 53 15.66 -23.84 5.28
CA GLU A 53 16.31 -24.19 4.01
C GLU A 53 15.31 -24.82 3.03
N ARG A 54 14.34 -25.62 3.51
CA ARG A 54 13.25 -26.12 2.66
C ARG A 54 12.42 -24.96 2.08
N GLU A 55 12.08 -23.98 2.92
CA GLU A 55 11.34 -22.81 2.48
C GLU A 55 12.14 -21.94 1.51
N LYS A 56 13.44 -21.76 1.76
CA LYS A 56 14.35 -21.05 0.87
C LYS A 56 14.37 -21.70 -0.50
N HIS A 57 14.47 -23.03 -0.58
CA HIS A 57 14.41 -23.74 -1.84
C HIS A 57 13.07 -23.53 -2.55
N ARG A 58 11.95 -23.65 -1.83
CA ARG A 58 10.61 -23.38 -2.38
C ARG A 58 10.49 -21.97 -2.96
N LEU A 59 11.01 -20.96 -2.26
CA LEU A 59 10.99 -19.57 -2.73
C LEU A 59 11.88 -19.35 -3.96
N ILE A 60 13.06 -19.98 -4.01
CA ILE A 60 13.95 -19.92 -5.18
C ILE A 60 13.28 -20.54 -6.40
N VAL A 61 12.61 -21.70 -6.24
CA VAL A 61 11.84 -22.35 -7.32
C VAL A 61 10.71 -21.45 -7.83
N LEU A 62 10.10 -20.63 -6.97
CA LEU A 62 9.11 -19.63 -7.37
C LEU A 62 9.73 -18.37 -8.03
N GLY A 63 11.05 -18.23 -8.05
CA GLY A 63 11.77 -17.09 -8.63
C GLY A 63 12.11 -15.96 -7.65
N TYR A 64 12.05 -16.19 -6.34
CA TYR A 64 12.45 -15.19 -5.36
C TYR A 64 13.98 -15.02 -5.30
N THR A 65 14.46 -13.81 -5.55
CA THR A 65 15.90 -13.48 -5.57
C THR A 65 16.41 -12.80 -4.29
N GLY A 66 15.53 -12.56 -3.31
CA GLY A 66 15.90 -11.84 -2.09
C GLY A 66 16.47 -12.73 -0.98
N ASN A 67 17.03 -12.10 0.05
CA ASN A 67 17.53 -12.82 1.23
C ASN A 67 16.35 -13.27 2.14
N ILE A 68 16.22 -14.57 2.37
CA ILE A 68 15.16 -15.15 3.21
C ILE A 68 15.28 -14.73 4.67
N HIS A 69 16.48 -14.78 5.27
CA HIS A 69 16.71 -14.44 6.68
C HIS A 69 16.33 -12.98 6.97
N SER A 70 16.71 -12.04 6.10
CA SER A 70 16.33 -10.63 6.24
C SER A 70 14.81 -10.46 6.17
N LYS A 71 14.15 -11.16 5.25
CA LYS A 71 12.69 -11.11 5.09
C LYS A 71 11.96 -11.71 6.29
N MET A 72 12.44 -12.84 6.81
CA MET A 72 11.89 -13.49 7.99
C MET A 72 12.06 -12.61 9.24
N TYR A 73 13.26 -12.08 9.50
CA TYR A 73 13.52 -11.24 10.67
C TYR A 73 12.67 -9.96 10.65
N LYS A 74 12.56 -9.30 9.49
CA LYS A 74 11.65 -8.14 9.34
C LYS A 74 10.20 -8.54 9.59
N SER A 75 9.79 -9.71 9.14
CA SER A 75 8.45 -10.24 9.40
C SER A 75 8.23 -10.41 10.90
N ALA A 76 9.11 -11.13 11.58
CA ALA A 76 9.07 -11.36 13.03
C ALA A 76 8.99 -10.05 13.82
N ARG A 77 9.98 -9.16 13.61
CA ARG A 77 10.13 -7.94 14.40
C ARG A 77 9.04 -6.90 14.15
N TYR A 78 8.67 -6.66 12.90
CA TYR A 78 7.76 -5.55 12.56
C TYR A 78 6.30 -5.97 12.46
N TYR A 79 6.03 -7.19 12.02
CA TYR A 79 4.65 -7.63 11.79
C TYR A 79 4.10 -8.50 12.92
N TYR A 80 4.90 -9.43 13.45
CA TYR A 80 4.41 -10.41 14.43
C TYR A 80 4.62 -9.95 15.88
N LYS A 81 5.78 -9.39 16.24
CA LYS A 81 6.05 -8.87 17.61
C LYS A 81 5.01 -7.83 18.06
N ASN A 82 4.65 -6.90 17.16
CA ASN A 82 3.71 -5.82 17.42
C ASN A 82 2.26 -6.16 17.04
N LYS A 83 1.98 -7.42 16.67
CA LYS A 83 0.63 -7.85 16.32
C LYS A 83 -0.24 -7.75 17.57
N SER A 84 -1.25 -6.90 17.51
CA SER A 84 -2.24 -6.79 18.59
C SER A 84 -3.01 -8.11 18.71
N THR A 85 -3.16 -8.59 19.94
CA THR A 85 -4.00 -9.74 20.29
C THR A 85 -5.49 -9.37 20.24
N GLU A 86 -5.82 -8.08 20.24
CA GLU A 86 -7.18 -7.60 20.10
C GLU A 86 -7.63 -7.75 18.66
N LYS A 87 -8.67 -8.57 18.45
CA LYS A 87 -9.40 -8.62 17.18
C LYS A 87 -10.08 -7.26 16.98
N LYS A 88 -9.39 -6.33 16.31
CA LYS A 88 -9.99 -5.04 15.92
C LYS A 88 -11.28 -5.34 15.18
N LYS A 89 -12.41 -4.82 15.70
CA LYS A 89 -13.72 -4.93 15.03
C LYS A 89 -13.54 -4.50 13.58
N THR A 90 -13.94 -5.36 12.65
CA THR A 90 -13.85 -5.08 11.21
C THR A 90 -14.58 -3.79 10.93
N LYS A 91 -13.84 -2.74 10.52
CA LYS A 91 -14.46 -1.47 10.15
C LYS A 91 -15.45 -1.74 9.01
N PRO A 92 -16.71 -1.29 9.12
CA PRO A 92 -17.67 -1.46 8.04
C PRO A 92 -17.10 -0.83 6.77
N ARG A 93 -17.28 -1.51 5.64
CA ARG A 93 -16.82 -1.01 4.34
C ARG A 93 -17.54 0.31 4.07
N ARG A 94 -16.79 1.38 3.80
CA ARG A 94 -17.37 2.68 3.43
C ARG A 94 -18.22 2.48 2.17
N LYS A 95 -19.39 3.12 2.11
CA LYS A 95 -20.18 3.20 0.89
C LYS A 95 -19.32 3.85 -0.20
N TYR A 96 -19.30 3.23 -1.38
CA TYR A 96 -18.53 3.75 -2.50
C TYR A 96 -19.28 4.93 -3.11
N VAL A 97 -18.78 6.13 -2.85
CA VAL A 97 -19.32 7.36 -3.46
C VAL A 97 -18.63 7.60 -4.79
N THR A 98 -19.38 7.69 -5.87
CA THR A 98 -18.81 7.92 -7.21
C THR A 98 -18.77 9.42 -7.50
N LEU A 99 -17.62 9.93 -7.93
CA LEU A 99 -17.51 11.32 -8.37
C LEU A 99 -18.14 11.51 -9.75
N ASN A 100 -18.72 12.68 -9.99
CA ASN A 100 -19.31 13.02 -11.28
C ASN A 100 -18.26 12.90 -12.40
N LYS A 101 -18.60 12.17 -13.46
CA LYS A 101 -17.75 11.97 -14.64
C LYS A 101 -17.31 13.29 -15.29
N GLY A 102 -18.18 14.30 -15.34
CA GLY A 102 -17.85 15.63 -15.88
C GLY A 102 -16.74 16.31 -15.08
N PHE A 103 -16.82 16.27 -13.75
CA PHE A 103 -15.80 16.84 -12.88
C PHE A 103 -14.46 16.11 -13.01
N LEU A 104 -14.49 14.80 -13.22
CA LEU A 104 -13.29 14.00 -13.48
C LEU A 104 -12.63 14.37 -14.83
N ILE A 105 -13.42 14.70 -15.86
CA ILE A 105 -12.91 15.19 -17.14
C ILE A 105 -12.30 16.59 -16.98
N ASP A 106 -12.90 17.45 -16.17
CA ASP A 106 -12.37 18.78 -15.88
C ASP A 106 -11.00 18.70 -15.17
N MET A 107 -10.83 17.77 -14.22
CA MET A 107 -9.51 17.47 -13.64
C MET A 107 -8.49 17.07 -14.71
N ASP A 108 -8.87 16.12 -15.58
CA ASP A 108 -7.97 15.64 -16.64
C ASP A 108 -7.58 16.77 -17.60
N ARG A 109 -8.53 17.65 -17.96
CA ARG A 109 -8.29 18.82 -18.82
C ARG A 109 -7.31 19.78 -18.17
N HIS A 110 -7.50 20.10 -16.89
CA HIS A 110 -6.58 20.97 -16.16
C HIS A 110 -5.18 20.36 -16.05
N ILE A 111 -5.08 19.06 -15.77
CA ILE A 111 -3.79 18.36 -15.69
C ILE A 111 -3.01 18.48 -17.01
N ILE A 112 -3.66 18.21 -18.13
CA ILE A 112 -3.00 18.20 -19.45
C ILE A 112 -2.67 19.63 -19.89
N ASN A 113 -3.62 20.56 -19.77
CA ASN A 113 -3.49 21.88 -20.38
C ASN A 113 -2.76 22.89 -19.49
N VAL A 114 -2.70 22.67 -18.18
CA VAL A 114 -2.10 23.59 -17.21
C VAL A 114 -0.96 22.92 -16.49
N ALA A 115 -1.22 21.81 -15.79
CA ALA A 115 -0.22 21.23 -14.90
C ALA A 115 1.03 20.71 -15.62
N PHE A 116 0.87 20.01 -16.74
CA PHE A 116 2.01 19.53 -17.52
C PHE A 116 2.69 20.65 -18.30
N ASN A 117 1.91 21.58 -18.87
CA ASN A 117 2.46 22.73 -19.61
C ASN A 117 3.30 23.67 -18.73
N GLN A 118 2.96 23.77 -17.45
CA GLN A 118 3.67 24.60 -16.48
C GLN A 118 4.63 23.77 -15.58
N ASP A 119 4.84 22.49 -15.88
CA ASP A 119 5.65 21.54 -15.10
C ASP A 119 5.36 21.57 -13.58
N LEU A 120 4.07 21.68 -13.23
CA LEU A 120 3.62 21.77 -11.85
C LEU A 120 3.62 20.40 -11.20
N LYS A 121 4.33 20.28 -10.07
CA LYS A 121 4.24 19.09 -9.22
C LYS A 121 2.78 18.83 -8.80
N PRO A 122 2.35 17.57 -8.62
CA PRO A 122 0.94 17.21 -8.37
C PRO A 122 0.28 17.96 -7.20
N ALA A 123 1.04 18.34 -6.18
CA ALA A 123 0.52 19.11 -5.05
C ALA A 123 0.22 20.56 -5.44
N HIS A 124 1.11 21.23 -6.17
CA HIS A 124 0.92 22.59 -6.66
C HIS A 124 -0.17 22.64 -7.73
N ALA A 125 -0.19 21.68 -8.64
CA ALA A 125 -1.23 21.54 -9.65
C ALA A 125 -2.63 21.40 -9.05
N TYR A 126 -2.75 20.65 -7.94
CA TYR A 126 -4.03 20.54 -7.24
C TYR A 126 -4.46 21.87 -6.61
N ASN A 127 -3.55 22.56 -5.92
CA ASN A 127 -3.87 23.86 -5.33
C ASN A 127 -4.27 24.88 -6.41
N ASN A 128 -3.56 24.88 -7.54
CA ASN A 128 -3.90 25.71 -8.69
C ASN A 128 -5.30 25.37 -9.25
N PHE A 129 -5.63 24.08 -9.38
CA PHE A 129 -6.96 23.64 -9.81
C PHE A 129 -8.09 24.11 -8.88
N VAL A 130 -7.88 24.03 -7.57
CA VAL A 130 -8.90 24.46 -6.58
C VAL A 130 -9.06 25.98 -6.56
N SER A 131 -7.97 26.72 -6.77
CA SER A 131 -7.98 28.18 -6.79
C SER A 131 -8.35 28.78 -8.16
N ASP A 132 -8.42 27.98 -9.22
CA ASP A 132 -8.80 28.45 -10.56
C ASP A 132 -10.31 28.78 -10.61
N PRO A 133 -10.70 30.02 -10.95
CA PRO A 133 -12.10 30.43 -11.06
C PRO A 133 -12.95 29.56 -11.99
N SER A 134 -12.32 28.91 -12.97
CA SER A 134 -12.98 28.02 -13.95
C SER A 134 -13.45 26.70 -13.32
N TYR A 135 -12.85 26.31 -12.20
CA TYR A 135 -13.06 25.01 -11.56
C TYR A 135 -13.48 25.09 -10.09
N SER A 136 -13.22 26.21 -9.40
CA SER A 136 -13.52 26.39 -7.96
C SER A 136 -15.00 26.15 -7.64
N GLY A 137 -15.94 26.72 -8.42
CA GLY A 137 -17.37 26.48 -8.20
C GLY A 137 -17.78 25.01 -8.36
N LYS A 138 -17.18 24.30 -9.34
CA LYS A 138 -17.43 22.86 -9.54
C LYS A 138 -16.79 22.02 -8.43
N TYR A 139 -15.70 22.50 -7.85
CA TYR A 139 -15.05 21.89 -6.70
C TYR A 139 -15.93 22.00 -5.46
N ASP A 140 -16.51 23.17 -5.21
CA ASP A 140 -17.43 23.39 -4.09
C ASP A 140 -18.68 22.52 -4.21
N ASP A 141 -19.28 22.43 -5.41
CA ASP A 141 -20.39 21.51 -5.71
C ASP A 141 -20.01 20.04 -5.43
N ALA A 142 -18.78 19.65 -5.76
CA ALA A 142 -18.28 18.30 -5.53
C ALA A 142 -18.06 18.02 -4.04
N ILE A 143 -17.57 19.00 -3.27
CA ILE A 143 -17.45 18.91 -1.82
C ILE A 143 -18.83 18.79 -1.18
N GLN A 144 -19.80 19.62 -1.57
CA GLN A 144 -21.15 19.59 -1.03
C GLN A 144 -21.83 18.23 -1.23
N LYS A 145 -21.74 17.67 -2.45
CA LYS A 145 -22.27 16.31 -2.73
C LYS A 145 -21.59 15.23 -1.90
N LEU A 146 -20.27 15.33 -1.70
CA LEU A 146 -19.57 14.38 -0.85
C LEU A 146 -19.98 14.53 0.63
N LEU A 147 -20.22 15.75 1.09
CA LEU A 147 -20.64 16.06 2.46
C LEU A 147 -22.04 15.55 2.77
N GLU A 148 -22.97 15.64 1.82
CA GLU A 148 -24.32 15.06 1.93
C GLU A 148 -24.25 13.55 2.21
N GLU A 149 -23.24 12.86 1.68
CA GLU A 149 -23.06 11.42 1.82
C GLU A 149 -22.15 10.99 2.98
N SER A 150 -21.07 11.73 3.27
CA SER A 150 -20.05 11.35 4.27
C SER A 150 -20.12 12.11 5.59
N ARG A 151 -20.75 13.29 5.62
CA ARG A 151 -20.76 14.24 6.76
C ARG A 151 -19.37 14.55 7.35
N ASP A 152 -18.32 14.38 6.56
CA ASP A 152 -16.92 14.61 6.95
C ASP A 152 -16.22 15.36 5.81
N GLU A 153 -16.01 16.65 6.04
CA GLU A 153 -15.38 17.60 5.12
C GLU A 153 -13.94 17.22 4.82
N HIS A 154 -13.18 16.90 5.86
CA HIS A 154 -11.78 16.52 5.71
C HIS A 154 -11.63 15.25 4.87
N ALA A 155 -12.55 14.29 5.04
CA ALA A 155 -12.59 13.09 4.20
C ALA A 155 -12.96 13.40 2.74
N ALA A 156 -13.86 14.36 2.50
CA ALA A 156 -14.25 14.80 1.16
C ALA A 156 -13.08 15.45 0.43
N GLU A 157 -12.41 16.42 1.07
CA GLU A 157 -11.21 17.09 0.52
C GLU A 157 -10.08 16.09 0.24
N THR A 158 -9.80 15.21 1.21
CA THR A 158 -8.75 14.19 1.07
C THR A 158 -9.04 13.28 -0.11
N LYS A 159 -10.32 12.95 -0.34
CA LYS A 159 -10.74 12.14 -1.49
C LYS A 159 -10.55 12.88 -2.81
N LEU A 160 -10.96 14.14 -2.92
CA LEU A 160 -10.79 14.94 -4.14
C LEU A 160 -9.30 15.12 -4.47
N LYS A 161 -8.49 15.51 -3.49
CA LYS A 161 -7.03 15.63 -3.62
C LYS A 161 -6.36 14.34 -4.08
N LYS A 162 -6.73 13.21 -3.46
CA LYS A 162 -6.19 11.90 -3.86
C LYS A 162 -6.61 11.52 -5.27
N THR A 163 -7.87 11.79 -5.64
CA THR A 163 -8.39 11.52 -6.98
C THR A 163 -7.63 12.30 -8.04
N TYR A 164 -7.45 13.60 -7.82
CA TYR A 164 -6.70 14.47 -8.73
C TYR A 164 -5.25 14.00 -8.91
N LYS A 165 -4.53 13.73 -7.80
CA LYS A 165 -3.14 13.25 -7.87
C LYS A 165 -3.02 11.91 -8.58
N ASN A 166 -3.94 10.98 -8.32
CA ASN A 166 -3.95 9.69 -9.02
C ASN A 166 -4.14 9.88 -10.54
N ARG A 167 -5.05 10.78 -10.94
CA ARG A 167 -5.26 11.14 -12.34
C ARG A 167 -4.02 11.77 -12.98
N TYR A 168 -3.34 12.65 -12.26
CA TYR A 168 -2.08 13.24 -12.70
C TYR A 168 -1.07 12.15 -13.09
N PHE A 169 -0.83 11.18 -12.21
CA PHE A 169 0.12 10.10 -12.48
C PHE A 169 -0.35 9.16 -13.61
N ILE A 170 -1.65 8.94 -13.76
CA ILE A 170 -2.20 8.17 -14.89
C ILE A 170 -1.89 8.89 -16.20
N LYS A 171 -2.19 10.20 -16.29
CA LYS A 171 -1.92 10.99 -17.49
C LYS A 171 -0.43 11.12 -17.79
N GLN A 172 0.40 11.23 -16.76
CA GLN A 172 1.85 11.29 -16.92
C GLN A 172 2.38 9.99 -17.54
N LYS A 173 1.92 8.83 -17.05
CA LYS A 173 2.29 7.54 -17.63
C LYS A 173 1.82 7.38 -19.07
N SER A 174 0.59 7.80 -19.37
CA SER A 174 0.06 7.78 -20.74
C SER A 174 0.82 8.73 -21.68
N SER A 175 1.36 9.85 -21.18
CA SER A 175 2.17 10.78 -21.97
C SER A 175 3.58 10.26 -22.25
N ILE A 176 4.13 9.38 -21.40
CA ILE A 176 5.47 8.79 -21.57
C ILE A 176 5.43 7.53 -22.47
N ALA A 177 4.26 6.90 -22.60
CA ALA A 177 4.07 5.69 -23.39
C ALA A 177 3.73 5.96 -24.87
N ASN A 178 3.54 7.23 -25.26
CA ASN A 178 3.40 7.70 -26.65
C ASN A 178 4.68 8.41 -27.06
#